data_AF-A0A9X2ASF1-F1
#
_entry.id   AF-A0A9X2ASF1-F1
#
_cell.length_a   1.000
_cell.length_b   1.000
_cell.length_c   1.000
_cell.angle_alpha   90.00
_cell.angle_beta   90.00
_cell.angle_gamma   90.00
#
_symmetry.space_group_name_H-M   'P 1'
#
loop_
_entity.id
_entity.type
_entity.pdbx_description
1 polymer ?
#
loop_
_entity_poly.entity_id
_entity_poly.type
_entity_poly.pdbx_seq_one_letter_code
_entity_poly.pdbx_strand_id
1 'polypeptide(L)'
;MGSHEAFRRWSASELEEKKVYLENKPPEEFTAEDHYLAAEWVIQRYLPEGEDPTPEQWSKTIGDIRKKIDINLQKAAAGELVKTEYVQPEPYALTKEDFLRDVVPTFSSFGLLPDPYLKDGQGRELWTVLFEFTQPYSYKHGEAKDALILFCDTYLAEKLVQDLGRTYTAMRKAQQEGSAKMKVVCSGKQCPACMALDDKKLSVEELLASFKNGAPKFPHPLHNEEEVSWCPAPYLSPELALREGDDPEFHEVLLKILEK
;
A
#
# COMPACT_ATOMS: atom_id res chain seq x y z
N MET A 1 38.90 28.97 -17.87
CA MET A 1 37.84 29.08 -18.89
C MET A 1 37.28 27.69 -19.10
N GLY A 2 36.23 27.32 -18.36
CA GLY A 2 35.60 26.00 -18.49
C GLY A 2 34.74 26.00 -19.74
N SER A 3 34.91 25.00 -20.62
CA SER A 3 34.02 24.81 -21.76
C SER A 3 32.60 24.60 -21.24
N HIS A 4 31.68 25.50 -21.56
CA HIS A 4 30.26 25.25 -21.35
C HIS A 4 29.88 24.05 -22.22
N GLU A 5 29.59 22.92 -21.58
CA GLU A 5 29.11 21.73 -22.26
C GLU A 5 27.71 22.06 -22.79
N ALA A 6 27.60 22.26 -24.11
CA ALA A 6 26.36 22.66 -24.74
C ALA A 6 25.42 21.46 -24.83
N PHE A 7 24.13 21.67 -24.56
CA PHE A 7 23.13 20.62 -24.73
C PHE A 7 23.12 20.11 -26.17
N ARG A 8 23.22 18.79 -26.34
CA ARG A 8 23.01 18.11 -27.60
C ARG A 8 22.07 16.94 -27.38
N ARG A 9 20.91 17.01 -28.00
CA ARG A 9 19.95 15.91 -28.04
C ARG A 9 20.56 14.70 -28.75
N TRP A 10 20.51 13.55 -28.10
CA TRP A 10 20.87 12.26 -28.67
C TRP A 10 19.75 11.74 -29.57
N SER A 11 20.14 11.11 -30.67
CA SER A 11 19.20 10.35 -31.49
C SER A 11 18.70 9.10 -30.76
N ALA A 12 17.60 8.51 -31.25
CA ALA A 12 17.06 7.27 -30.70
C ALA A 12 18.09 6.12 -30.71
N SER A 13 18.92 6.02 -31.73
CA SER A 13 20.01 5.03 -31.80
C SER A 13 21.08 5.30 -30.74
N GLU A 14 21.47 6.55 -30.54
CA GLU A 14 22.46 6.92 -29.53
C GLU A 14 21.95 6.73 -28.10
N LEU A 15 20.63 6.86 -27.86
CA LEU A 15 19.99 6.53 -26.60
C LEU A 15 20.02 5.01 -26.36
N GLU A 16 19.66 4.20 -27.36
CA GLU A 16 19.67 2.74 -27.23
C GLU A 16 21.09 2.20 -27.02
N GLU A 17 22.09 2.72 -27.75
CA GLU A 17 23.49 2.36 -27.56
C GLU A 17 23.98 2.59 -26.13
N LYS A 18 23.63 3.75 -25.54
CA LYS A 18 24.00 4.09 -24.17
C LYS A 18 23.27 3.24 -23.13
N LYS A 19 22.00 2.95 -23.37
CA LYS A 19 21.22 2.03 -22.53
C LYS A 19 21.87 0.65 -22.50
N VAL A 20 22.16 0.08 -23.68
CA VAL A 20 22.81 -1.22 -23.83
C VAL A 20 24.19 -1.22 -23.16
N TYR A 21 24.97 -0.15 -23.29
CA TYR A 21 26.24 -0.01 -22.59
C TYR A 21 26.07 -0.08 -21.06
N LEU A 22 25.12 0.68 -20.51
CA LEU A 22 24.86 0.74 -19.06
C LEU A 22 24.30 -0.59 -18.52
N GLU A 23 23.41 -1.25 -19.26
CA GLU A 23 22.77 -2.51 -18.85
C GLU A 23 23.73 -3.72 -18.88
N ASN A 24 24.72 -3.70 -19.78
CA ASN A 24 25.72 -4.77 -19.88
C ASN A 24 26.85 -4.64 -18.86
N LYS A 25 26.90 -3.55 -18.08
CA LYS A 25 27.94 -3.31 -17.10
C LYS A 25 27.45 -3.67 -15.70
N PRO A 26 28.16 -4.54 -14.96
CA PRO A 26 27.75 -4.90 -13.61
C PRO A 26 27.89 -3.69 -12.66
N PRO A 27 27.01 -3.54 -11.64
CA PRO A 27 27.02 -2.39 -10.73
C PRO A 27 28.34 -2.17 -10.00
N GLU A 28 29.10 -3.23 -9.74
CA GLU A 28 30.40 -3.16 -9.05
C GLU A 28 31.49 -2.51 -9.91
N GLU A 29 31.30 -2.47 -11.23
CA GLU A 29 32.22 -1.86 -12.19
C GLU A 29 31.78 -0.45 -12.63
N PHE A 30 30.65 0.05 -12.11
CA PHE A 30 30.19 1.40 -12.40
C PHE A 30 31.17 2.44 -11.87
N THR A 31 31.60 3.30 -12.78
CA THR A 31 32.43 4.47 -12.49
C THR A 31 31.55 5.71 -12.30
N ALA A 32 32.13 6.80 -11.81
CA ALA A 32 31.43 8.08 -11.71
C ALA A 32 30.86 8.54 -13.06
N GLU A 33 31.63 8.35 -14.14
CA GLU A 33 31.19 8.68 -15.50
C GLU A 33 29.99 7.84 -15.95
N ASP A 34 29.91 6.57 -15.54
CA ASP A 34 28.75 5.73 -15.86
C ASP A 34 27.49 6.22 -15.11
N HIS A 35 27.64 6.70 -13.87
CA HIS A 35 26.54 7.33 -13.14
C HIS A 35 26.10 8.65 -13.78
N TYR A 36 27.04 9.47 -14.25
CA TYR A 36 26.72 10.70 -14.97
C TYR A 36 25.98 10.38 -16.28
N LEU A 37 26.48 9.40 -17.03
CA LEU A 37 25.89 8.93 -18.28
C LEU A 37 24.47 8.40 -18.06
N ALA A 38 24.25 7.62 -17.01
CA ALA A 38 22.93 7.11 -16.66
C ALA A 38 21.95 8.24 -16.32
N ALA A 39 22.38 9.24 -15.53
CA ALA A 39 21.54 10.37 -15.19
C ALA A 39 21.21 11.23 -16.42
N GLU A 40 22.19 11.48 -17.28
CA GLU A 40 21.99 12.20 -18.54
C GLU A 40 21.07 11.43 -19.49
N TRP A 41 21.23 10.10 -19.59
CA TRP A 41 20.36 9.24 -20.38
C TRP A 41 18.90 9.33 -19.96
N VAL A 42 18.63 9.29 -18.64
CA VAL A 42 17.27 9.46 -18.13
C VAL A 42 16.70 10.81 -18.56
N ILE A 43 17.46 11.90 -18.39
CA ILE A 43 16.99 13.22 -18.78
C ILE A 43 16.70 13.28 -20.28
N GLN A 44 17.65 12.85 -21.13
CA GLN A 44 17.51 12.94 -22.58
C GLN A 44 16.41 12.01 -23.13
N ARG A 45 16.17 10.86 -22.50
CA ARG A 45 15.11 9.92 -22.89
C ARG A 45 13.70 10.48 -22.67
N TYR A 46 13.52 11.30 -21.64
CA TYR A 46 12.21 11.84 -21.24
C TYR A 46 12.02 13.32 -21.58
N LEU A 47 13.06 14.01 -22.04
CA LEU A 47 12.94 15.40 -22.48
C LEU A 47 12.11 15.47 -23.78
N PRO A 48 10.95 16.16 -23.80
CA PRO A 48 10.10 16.26 -24.98
C PRO A 48 10.82 16.91 -26.17
N GLU A 49 10.46 16.51 -27.40
CA GLU A 49 10.98 17.17 -28.60
C GLU A 49 10.54 18.65 -28.63
N GLY A 50 11.48 19.56 -28.90
CA GLY A 50 11.22 21.01 -28.92
C GLY A 50 11.35 21.72 -27.57
N GLU A 51 11.52 20.99 -26.47
CA GLU A 51 11.81 21.54 -25.13
C GLU A 51 13.31 21.48 -24.78
N ASP A 52 14.17 21.83 -25.75
CA ASP A 52 15.62 21.80 -25.55
C ASP A 52 16.05 22.89 -24.55
N PRO A 53 16.77 22.55 -23.47
CA PRO A 53 17.26 23.54 -22.51
C PRO A 53 18.31 24.46 -23.16
N THR A 54 18.37 25.71 -22.73
CA THR A 54 19.48 26.58 -23.13
C THR A 54 20.81 26.02 -22.62
N PRO A 55 21.96 26.36 -23.24
CA PRO A 55 23.27 25.92 -22.76
C PRO A 55 23.52 26.22 -21.28
N GLU A 56 23.04 27.36 -20.78
CA GLU A 56 23.16 27.76 -19.38
C GLU A 56 22.29 26.90 -18.46
N GLN A 57 21.04 26.61 -18.88
CA GLN A 57 20.13 25.74 -18.14
C GLN A 57 20.68 24.32 -18.06
N TRP A 58 21.20 23.80 -19.18
CA TRP A 58 21.80 22.48 -19.25
C TRP A 58 23.04 22.36 -18.39
N SER A 59 23.98 23.29 -18.55
CA SER A 59 25.23 23.32 -17.79
C SER A 59 24.97 23.38 -16.28
N LYS A 60 23.94 24.12 -15.85
CA LYS A 60 23.50 24.15 -14.46
C LYS A 60 22.90 22.82 -14.00
N THR A 61 21.91 22.29 -14.73
CA THR A 61 21.20 21.06 -14.36
C THR A 61 22.14 19.86 -14.27
N ILE A 62 22.97 19.64 -15.29
CA ILE A 62 23.94 18.55 -15.28
C ILE A 62 25.02 18.76 -14.23
N GLY A 63 25.49 20.00 -14.05
CA GLY A 63 26.45 20.32 -12.98
C GLY A 63 25.92 19.98 -11.58
N ASP A 64 24.68 20.35 -11.29
CA ASP A 64 24.03 20.07 -10.00
C ASP A 64 23.84 18.56 -9.78
N ILE A 65 23.48 17.81 -10.83
CA ILE A 65 23.30 16.36 -10.77
C ILE A 65 24.63 15.65 -10.56
N ARG A 66 25.66 15.96 -11.36
CA ARG A 66 27.00 15.38 -11.20
C ARG A 66 27.55 15.63 -9.80
N LYS A 67 27.39 16.84 -9.27
CA LYS A 67 27.78 17.18 -7.89
C LYS A 67 27.04 16.32 -6.84
N LYS A 68 25.74 16.05 -7.03
CA LYS A 68 24.98 15.17 -6.12
C LYS A 68 25.46 13.71 -6.21
N ILE A 69 25.76 13.24 -7.43
CA ILE A 69 26.34 11.92 -7.66
C ILE A 69 27.68 11.81 -6.94
N ASP A 70 28.55 12.80 -7.07
CA ASP A 70 29.86 12.82 -6.40
C ASP A 70 29.75 12.75 -4.88
N ILE A 71 28.85 13.55 -4.31
CA ILE A 71 28.59 13.54 -2.87
C ILE A 71 28.11 12.15 -2.44
N ASN A 72 27.22 11.52 -3.22
CA ASN A 72 26.71 10.19 -2.89
C ASN A 72 27.79 9.11 -3.02
N LEU A 73 28.64 9.17 -4.04
CA LEU A 73 29.78 8.26 -4.19
C LEU A 73 30.80 8.42 -3.05
N GLN A 74 31.08 9.65 -2.63
CA GLN A 74 31.94 9.92 -1.47
C GLN A 74 31.33 9.36 -0.18
N LYS A 75 30.02 9.57 0.04
CA LYS A 75 29.30 8.97 1.17
C LYS A 75 29.27 7.45 1.10
N ALA A 76 29.13 6.87 -0.09
CA ALA A 76 29.19 5.42 -0.30
C ALA A 76 30.53 4.85 0.14
N ALA A 77 31.62 5.48 -0.32
CA ALA A 77 32.99 5.10 0.03
C ALA A 77 33.28 5.26 1.54
N ALA A 78 32.66 6.26 2.19
CA ALA A 78 32.74 6.47 3.63
C ALA A 78 31.83 5.52 4.45
N GLY A 79 30.98 4.71 3.81
CA GLY A 79 29.98 3.89 4.49
C GLY A 79 28.82 4.69 5.10
N GLU A 80 28.67 5.95 4.71
CA GLU A 80 27.69 6.92 5.23
C GLU A 80 26.44 7.04 4.36
N LEU A 81 26.32 6.22 3.29
CA LEU A 81 25.05 6.10 2.58
C LEU A 81 24.02 5.50 3.55
N VAL A 82 23.28 6.39 4.21
CA VAL A 82 22.01 6.07 4.84
C VAL A 82 21.19 5.39 3.76
N LYS A 83 20.93 4.08 3.91
CA LYS A 83 19.88 3.41 3.13
C LYS A 83 18.72 4.38 3.16
N THR A 84 18.28 4.90 2.02
CA THR A 84 17.09 5.73 1.96
C THR A 84 15.97 4.88 2.52
N GLU A 85 15.73 5.03 3.83
CA GLU A 85 14.57 4.48 4.47
C GLU A 85 13.43 5.10 3.69
N TYR A 86 12.73 4.24 2.97
CA TYR A 86 11.44 4.55 2.40
C TYR A 86 10.70 5.30 3.50
N VAL A 87 10.42 6.59 3.31
CA VAL A 87 9.52 7.32 4.20
C VAL A 87 8.18 6.65 3.95
N GLN A 88 7.91 5.55 4.65
CA GLN A 88 6.59 4.98 4.67
C GLN A 88 5.72 6.06 5.31
N PRO A 89 4.70 6.58 4.60
CA PRO A 89 3.66 7.32 5.31
C PRO A 89 3.22 6.48 6.50
N GLU A 90 2.99 7.12 7.65
CA GLU A 90 2.59 6.39 8.85
C GLU A 90 1.46 5.42 8.46
N PRO A 91 1.66 4.10 8.68
CA PRO A 91 0.68 3.12 8.25
C PRO A 91 -0.65 3.45 8.92
N TYR A 92 -1.71 3.54 8.12
CA TYR A 92 -3.05 3.83 8.61
C TYR A 92 -3.37 3.03 9.88
N ALA A 93 -3.70 3.74 10.95
CA ALA A 93 -4.15 3.15 12.21
C ALA A 93 -5.66 3.37 12.34
N LEU A 94 -6.39 2.29 12.61
CA LEU A 94 -7.84 2.33 12.81
C LEU A 94 -8.18 3.13 14.07
N THR A 95 -8.85 4.27 13.88
CA THR A 95 -9.30 5.15 14.97
C THR A 95 -10.65 4.72 15.52
N LYS A 96 -11.02 5.23 16.71
CA LYS A 96 -12.35 5.00 17.29
C LYS A 96 -13.45 5.57 16.40
N GLU A 97 -13.19 6.74 15.81
CA GLU A 97 -14.13 7.45 14.95
C GLU A 97 -14.38 6.67 13.65
N ASP A 98 -13.33 6.15 13.02
CA ASP A 98 -13.45 5.33 11.81
C ASP A 98 -14.11 3.99 12.12
N PHE A 99 -13.78 3.37 13.26
CA PHE A 99 -14.43 2.14 13.71
C PHE A 99 -15.93 2.34 13.95
N LEU A 100 -16.32 3.37 14.71
CA LEU A 100 -17.72 3.68 14.98
C LEU A 100 -18.49 4.01 13.69
N ARG A 101 -17.89 4.77 12.79
CA ARG A 101 -18.56 5.23 11.56
C ARG A 101 -18.70 4.12 10.53
N ASP A 102 -17.65 3.33 10.32
CA ASP A 102 -17.56 2.44 9.15
C ASP A 102 -17.55 0.94 9.52
N VAL A 103 -17.14 0.54 10.73
CA VAL A 103 -17.09 -0.88 11.13
C VAL A 103 -18.30 -1.29 11.96
N VAL A 104 -18.72 -0.50 12.95
CA VAL A 104 -19.90 -0.78 13.78
C VAL A 104 -21.19 -1.04 12.99
N PRO A 105 -21.49 -0.36 11.86
CA PRO A 105 -22.67 -0.67 11.05
C PRO A 105 -22.76 -2.14 10.61
N THR A 106 -21.61 -2.80 10.42
CA THR A 106 -21.55 -4.20 10.00
C THR A 106 -22.02 -5.18 11.07
N PHE A 107 -22.06 -4.78 12.35
CA PHE A 107 -22.35 -5.69 13.45
C PHE A 107 -23.76 -6.29 13.36
N SER A 108 -24.71 -5.51 12.84
CA SER A 108 -26.09 -5.96 12.60
C SER A 108 -26.19 -7.16 11.66
N SER A 109 -25.20 -7.36 10.78
CA SER A 109 -25.12 -8.50 9.87
C SER A 109 -24.59 -9.78 10.52
N PHE A 110 -24.10 -9.70 11.77
CA PHE A 110 -23.53 -10.83 12.49
C PHE A 110 -24.29 -11.09 13.79
N GLY A 111 -25.10 -12.15 13.83
CA GLY A 111 -25.89 -12.50 15.02
C GLY A 111 -25.09 -12.85 16.28
N LEU A 112 -23.75 -12.93 16.18
CA LEU A 112 -22.86 -13.22 17.32
C LEU A 112 -22.40 -11.96 18.07
N LEU A 113 -22.56 -10.77 17.47
CA LEU A 113 -22.18 -9.51 18.12
C LEU A 113 -23.38 -8.94 18.88
N PRO A 114 -23.15 -8.38 20.08
CA PRO A 114 -24.21 -7.73 20.83
C PRO A 114 -24.59 -6.40 20.16
N ASP A 115 -25.74 -5.83 20.56
CA ASP A 115 -26.09 -4.47 20.17
C ASP A 115 -24.95 -3.50 20.61
N PRO A 116 -24.29 -2.81 19.66
CA PRO A 116 -23.12 -1.99 19.95
C PRO A 116 -23.40 -0.81 20.89
N TYR A 117 -24.65 -0.38 21.03
CA TYR A 117 -25.04 0.79 21.82
C TYR A 117 -25.55 0.43 23.22
N LEU A 118 -25.60 -0.85 23.58
CA LEU A 118 -25.80 -1.26 24.96
C LEU A 118 -24.64 -0.80 25.84
N LYS A 119 -24.89 -0.69 27.14
CA LYS A 119 -23.87 -0.29 28.11
C LYS A 119 -23.38 -1.47 28.93
N ASP A 120 -22.07 -1.52 29.16
CA ASP A 120 -21.47 -2.45 30.12
C ASP A 120 -21.76 -2.02 31.58
N GLY A 121 -21.28 -2.81 32.55
CA GLY A 121 -21.44 -2.51 33.97
C GLY A 121 -20.76 -1.21 34.44
N GLN A 122 -19.91 -0.60 33.62
CA GLN A 122 -19.25 0.68 33.88
C GLN A 122 -19.91 1.84 33.11
N GLY A 123 -20.99 1.59 32.36
CA GLY A 123 -21.71 2.59 31.60
C GLY A 123 -21.10 2.93 30.23
N ARG A 124 -20.11 2.17 29.76
CA ARG A 124 -19.47 2.33 28.44
C ARG A 124 -20.28 1.61 27.38
N GLU A 125 -20.41 2.21 26.20
CA GLU A 125 -21.09 1.57 25.07
C GLU A 125 -20.27 0.35 24.58
N LEU A 126 -20.93 -0.77 24.28
CA LEU A 126 -20.24 -2.02 23.93
C LEU A 126 -19.33 -1.91 22.72
N TRP A 127 -19.63 -1.04 21.74
CA TRP A 127 -18.73 -0.81 20.61
C TRP A 127 -17.36 -0.28 21.06
N THR A 128 -17.30 0.51 22.15
CA THR A 128 -16.02 1.02 22.67
C THR A 128 -15.17 -0.11 23.25
N VAL A 129 -15.82 -1.12 23.83
CA VAL A 129 -15.18 -2.31 24.39
C VAL A 129 -14.71 -3.23 23.26
N LEU A 130 -15.56 -3.45 22.25
CA LEU A 130 -15.24 -4.24 21.06
C LEU A 130 -14.07 -3.62 20.27
N PHE A 131 -13.98 -2.29 20.20
CA PHE A 131 -12.83 -1.60 19.58
C PHE A 131 -11.49 -1.98 20.22
N GLU A 132 -11.44 -2.30 21.51
CA GLU A 132 -10.18 -2.69 22.17
C GLU A 132 -9.59 -3.97 21.56
N PHE A 133 -10.41 -4.86 20.96
CA PHE A 133 -9.91 -6.04 20.23
C PHE A 133 -9.13 -5.70 18.96
N THR A 134 -9.32 -4.51 18.37
CA THR A 134 -8.56 -4.07 17.20
C THR A 134 -7.23 -3.43 17.59
N GLN A 135 -7.00 -3.17 18.88
CA GLN A 135 -5.79 -2.53 19.36
C GLN A 135 -4.65 -3.54 19.52
N PRO A 136 -3.39 -3.11 19.34
CA PRO A 136 -2.22 -4.00 19.43
C PRO A 136 -1.92 -4.49 20.86
N TYR A 137 -2.63 -3.98 21.87
CA TYR A 137 -2.35 -4.22 23.28
C TYR A 137 -3.15 -5.41 23.83
N SER A 138 -2.52 -6.58 23.92
CA SER A 138 -3.19 -7.83 24.35
C SER A 138 -3.77 -7.79 25.76
N TYR A 139 -3.23 -6.99 26.69
CA TYR A 139 -3.79 -6.88 28.05
C TYR A 139 -5.21 -6.29 28.06
N LYS A 140 -5.50 -5.35 27.15
CA LYS A 140 -6.83 -4.75 27.02
C LYS A 140 -7.88 -5.73 26.50
N HIS A 141 -7.44 -6.78 25.78
CA HIS A 141 -8.35 -7.82 25.31
C HIS A 141 -8.93 -8.62 26.49
N GLY A 142 -8.17 -8.81 27.57
CA GLY A 142 -8.68 -9.43 28.80
C GLY A 142 -9.81 -8.63 29.43
N GLU A 143 -9.58 -7.33 29.66
CA GLU A 143 -10.61 -6.42 30.22
C GLU A 143 -11.85 -6.33 29.32
N ALA A 144 -11.66 -6.33 28.00
CA ALA A 144 -12.75 -6.33 27.05
C ALA A 144 -13.58 -7.61 27.12
N LYS A 145 -12.93 -8.78 27.26
CA LYS A 145 -13.63 -10.07 27.45
C LYS A 145 -14.45 -10.07 28.74
N ASP A 146 -13.88 -9.60 29.85
CA ASP A 146 -14.58 -9.55 31.12
C ASP A 146 -15.82 -8.64 31.05
N ALA A 147 -15.73 -7.52 30.34
CA ALA A 147 -16.86 -6.62 30.13
C ALA A 147 -17.94 -7.19 29.19
N LEU A 148 -17.57 -8.09 28.27
CA LEU A 148 -18.47 -8.66 27.25
C LEU A 148 -19.04 -10.03 27.61
N ILE A 149 -18.56 -10.67 28.70
CA ILE A 149 -18.88 -12.07 29.04
C ILE A 149 -20.37 -12.38 29.20
N LEU A 150 -21.18 -11.37 29.56
CA LEU A 150 -22.64 -11.50 29.71
C LEU A 150 -23.43 -11.16 28.45
N PHE A 151 -22.76 -10.73 27.38
CA PHE A 151 -23.39 -10.19 26.17
C PHE A 151 -23.20 -11.07 24.94
N CYS A 152 -22.06 -11.77 24.82
CA CYS A 152 -21.75 -12.60 23.67
C CYS A 152 -20.69 -13.67 23.99
N ASP A 153 -20.47 -14.60 23.05
CA ASP A 153 -19.26 -15.42 23.05
C ASP A 153 -18.06 -14.53 22.75
N THR A 154 -17.23 -14.31 23.78
CA THR A 154 -16.15 -13.32 23.71
C THR A 154 -14.98 -13.75 22.82
N TYR A 155 -14.79 -15.05 22.58
CA TYR A 155 -13.75 -15.55 21.69
C TYR A 155 -14.15 -15.41 20.23
N LEU A 156 -15.41 -15.72 19.90
CA LEU A 156 -15.94 -15.52 18.55
C LEU A 156 -16.05 -14.02 18.23
N ALA A 157 -16.52 -13.21 19.18
CA ALA A 157 -16.59 -11.76 19.02
C ALA A 157 -15.21 -11.13 18.80
N GLU A 158 -14.21 -11.48 19.61
CA GLU A 158 -12.83 -11.01 19.41
C GLU A 158 -12.33 -11.33 18.00
N LYS A 159 -12.47 -12.59 17.56
CA LYS A 159 -11.97 -13.04 16.27
C LYS A 159 -12.65 -12.30 15.12
N LEU A 160 -13.98 -12.17 15.16
CA LEU A 160 -14.72 -11.46 14.12
C LEU A 160 -14.34 -9.97 14.08
N VAL A 161 -14.26 -9.30 15.23
CA VAL A 161 -13.91 -7.87 15.29
C VAL A 161 -12.48 -7.62 14.82
N GLN A 162 -11.55 -8.53 15.14
CA GLN A 162 -10.19 -8.48 14.59
C GLN A 162 -10.19 -8.65 13.07
N ASP A 163 -10.97 -9.60 12.52
CA ASP A 163 -11.08 -9.80 11.06
C ASP A 163 -11.66 -8.56 10.37
N LEU A 164 -12.75 -7.98 10.90
CA LEU A 164 -13.35 -6.75 10.41
C LEU A 164 -12.36 -5.58 10.45
N GLY A 165 -11.70 -5.38 11.60
CA GLY A 165 -10.74 -4.31 11.82
C GLY A 165 -9.53 -4.41 10.90
N ARG A 166 -8.93 -5.60 10.76
CA ARG A 166 -7.79 -5.85 9.86
C ARG A 166 -8.17 -5.61 8.40
N THR A 167 -9.32 -6.13 7.97
CA THR A 167 -9.79 -5.99 6.58
C THR A 167 -10.05 -4.53 6.25
N TYR A 168 -10.76 -3.81 7.11
CA TYR A 168 -11.01 -2.37 6.93
C TYR A 168 -9.71 -1.56 6.90
N THR A 169 -8.78 -1.83 7.81
CA THR A 169 -7.46 -1.17 7.86
C THR A 169 -6.68 -1.37 6.57
N ALA A 170 -6.66 -2.59 6.02
CA ALA A 170 -5.96 -2.89 4.77
C ALA A 170 -6.53 -2.09 3.59
N MET A 171 -7.86 -1.97 3.50
CA MET A 171 -8.52 -1.21 2.43
C MET A 171 -8.29 0.30 2.56
N ARG A 172 -8.30 0.83 3.79
CA ARG A 172 -7.99 2.24 4.05
C ARG A 172 -6.53 2.58 3.75
N LYS A 173 -5.62 1.68 4.10
CA LYS A 173 -4.20 1.80 3.72
C LYS A 173 -4.04 1.85 2.20
N ALA A 174 -4.66 0.91 1.48
CA ALA A 174 -4.65 0.88 0.02
C ALA A 174 -5.19 2.20 -0.58
N GLN A 175 -6.29 2.73 -0.02
CA GLN A 175 -6.84 4.01 -0.45
C GLN A 175 -5.87 5.18 -0.24
N GLN A 176 -5.22 5.26 0.93
CA GLN A 176 -4.25 6.32 1.25
C GLN A 176 -2.99 6.25 0.37
N GLU A 177 -2.60 5.04 -0.01
CA GLU A 177 -1.48 4.78 -0.91
C GLU A 177 -1.84 4.96 -2.40
N GLY A 178 -3.08 5.35 -2.72
CA GLY A 178 -3.54 5.62 -4.07
C GLY A 178 -3.92 4.37 -4.88
N SER A 179 -4.01 3.21 -4.24
CA SER A 179 -4.42 1.96 -4.89
C SER A 179 -5.92 1.99 -5.18
N ALA A 180 -6.31 1.91 -6.46
CA ALA A 180 -7.72 1.88 -6.84
C ALA A 180 -8.36 0.49 -6.63
N LYS A 181 -7.56 -0.58 -6.64
CA LYS A 181 -8.03 -1.96 -6.57
C LYS A 181 -7.16 -2.81 -5.65
N MET A 182 -7.72 -3.90 -5.16
CA MET A 182 -7.03 -4.94 -4.42
C MET A 182 -7.31 -6.30 -5.04
N LYS A 183 -6.26 -7.10 -5.21
CA LYS A 183 -6.32 -8.50 -5.60
C LYS A 183 -6.73 -9.36 -4.41
N VAL A 184 -7.71 -10.23 -4.61
CA VAL A 184 -8.16 -11.21 -3.62
C VAL A 184 -7.25 -12.44 -3.68
N VAL A 185 -6.74 -12.87 -2.53
CA VAL A 185 -5.91 -14.08 -2.40
C VAL A 185 -6.49 -14.99 -1.32
N CYS A 186 -7.02 -16.13 -1.75
CA CYS A 186 -7.66 -17.11 -0.89
C CYS A 186 -6.66 -18.15 -0.35
N SER A 187 -7.00 -18.77 0.78
CA SER A 187 -6.16 -19.79 1.45
C SER A 187 -6.88 -21.12 1.66
N GLY A 188 -8.00 -21.33 0.96
CA GLY A 188 -8.85 -22.52 1.08
C GLY A 188 -9.77 -22.55 2.31
N LYS A 189 -9.69 -21.55 3.19
CA LYS A 189 -10.59 -21.37 4.35
C LYS A 189 -11.87 -20.60 4.02
N GLN A 190 -11.92 -20.01 2.84
CA GLN A 190 -13.01 -19.19 2.35
C GLN A 190 -14.14 -20.05 1.77
N CYS A 191 -15.37 -19.53 1.78
CA CYS A 191 -16.52 -20.18 1.15
C CYS A 191 -16.37 -20.26 -0.38
N PRO A 192 -17.14 -21.14 -1.07
CA PRO A 192 -17.05 -21.29 -2.53
C PRO A 192 -17.23 -19.97 -3.31
N ALA A 193 -18.10 -19.08 -2.85
CA ALA A 193 -18.31 -17.78 -3.48
C ALA A 193 -17.07 -16.88 -3.39
N CYS A 194 -16.38 -16.88 -2.24
CA CYS A 194 -15.12 -16.17 -2.06
C CYS A 194 -13.97 -16.83 -2.83
N MET A 195 -13.92 -18.16 -2.87
CA MET A 195 -12.95 -18.90 -3.69
C MET A 195 -13.09 -18.57 -5.19
N ALA A 196 -14.32 -18.35 -5.68
CA ALA A 196 -14.56 -17.89 -7.05
C ALA A 196 -14.10 -16.45 -7.34
N LEU A 197 -13.69 -15.70 -6.30
CA LEU A 197 -13.08 -14.38 -6.40
C LEU A 197 -11.55 -14.43 -6.31
N ASP A 198 -10.95 -15.61 -6.13
CA ASP A 198 -9.49 -15.74 -6.07
C ASP A 198 -8.83 -15.19 -7.34
N ASP A 199 -7.69 -14.51 -7.16
CA ASP A 199 -6.97 -13.71 -8.14
C ASP A 199 -7.75 -12.53 -8.78
N LYS A 200 -9.03 -12.32 -8.45
CA LYS A 200 -9.79 -11.18 -8.98
C LYS A 200 -9.44 -9.88 -8.27
N LYS A 201 -9.50 -8.80 -9.04
CA LYS A 201 -9.26 -7.42 -8.58
C LYS A 201 -10.60 -6.75 -8.26
N LEU A 202 -10.74 -6.24 -7.04
CA LEU A 202 -11.93 -5.54 -6.57
C LEU A 202 -11.62 -4.08 -6.27
N SER A 203 -12.57 -3.18 -6.51
CA SER A 203 -12.41 -1.75 -6.22
C SER A 203 -12.28 -1.51 -4.72
N VAL A 204 -11.28 -0.72 -4.32
CA VAL A 204 -11.11 -0.28 -2.93
C VAL A 204 -12.33 0.53 -2.47
N GLU A 205 -12.87 1.36 -3.34
CA GLU A 205 -14.04 2.20 -3.03
C GLU A 205 -15.29 1.35 -2.77
N GLU A 206 -15.57 0.36 -3.61
CA GLU A 206 -16.73 -0.54 -3.45
C GLU A 206 -16.62 -1.35 -2.15
N LEU A 207 -15.41 -1.84 -1.84
CA LEU A 207 -15.17 -2.60 -0.62
C LEU A 207 -15.37 -1.72 0.63
N LEU A 208 -14.84 -0.49 0.64
CA LEU A 208 -15.05 0.45 1.73
C LEU A 208 -16.52 0.88 1.88
N ALA A 209 -17.23 1.07 0.76
CA ALA A 209 -18.65 1.38 0.77
C ALA A 209 -19.49 0.23 1.36
N SER A 210 -19.09 -1.02 1.12
CA SER A 210 -19.78 -2.20 1.68
C SER A 210 -19.78 -2.21 3.21
N PHE A 211 -18.69 -1.75 3.85
CA PHE A 211 -18.59 -1.59 5.30
C PHE A 211 -19.56 -0.52 5.83
N LYS A 212 -19.55 0.66 5.20
CA LYS A 212 -20.44 1.78 5.56
C LYS A 212 -21.92 1.40 5.46
N ASN A 213 -22.26 0.57 4.49
CA ASN A 213 -23.62 0.09 4.27
C ASN A 213 -24.01 -1.08 5.19
N GLY A 214 -23.12 -1.52 6.10
CA GLY A 214 -23.37 -2.62 7.03
C GLY A 214 -23.35 -4.02 6.39
N ALA A 215 -23.04 -4.13 5.11
CA ALA A 215 -23.03 -5.38 4.34
C ALA A 215 -21.62 -5.63 3.76
N PRO A 216 -20.61 -5.88 4.60
CA PRO A 216 -19.24 -6.01 4.16
C PRO A 216 -19.09 -7.20 3.22
N LYS A 217 -18.31 -7.03 2.14
CA LYS A 217 -17.99 -8.13 1.24
C LYS A 217 -17.10 -9.17 1.91
N PHE A 218 -16.20 -8.74 2.80
CA PHE A 218 -15.33 -9.58 3.61
C PHE A 218 -15.05 -8.93 4.99
N PRO A 219 -14.93 -9.73 6.07
CA PRO A 219 -15.63 -11.01 6.24
C PRO A 219 -17.15 -10.82 6.06
N HIS A 220 -17.87 -11.90 5.76
CA HIS A 220 -19.33 -11.85 5.58
C HIS A 220 -20.01 -13.02 6.30
N PRO A 221 -21.26 -12.88 6.77
CA PRO A 221 -21.98 -13.97 7.43
C PRO A 221 -22.19 -15.15 6.48
N LEU A 222 -22.16 -16.37 7.04
CA LEU A 222 -22.59 -17.59 6.37
C LEU A 222 -23.98 -17.94 6.88
N HIS A 223 -24.90 -18.14 5.95
CA HIS A 223 -26.26 -18.55 6.30
C HIS A 223 -26.26 -20.07 6.42
N ASN A 224 -26.04 -20.56 7.63
CA ASN A 224 -26.23 -21.97 7.98
C ASN A 224 -27.29 -22.03 9.08
N GLU A 225 -28.28 -22.92 8.94
CA GLU A 225 -29.47 -22.94 9.81
C GLU A 225 -29.16 -23.30 11.27
N GLU A 226 -28.00 -23.93 11.53
CA GLU A 226 -27.66 -24.52 12.84
C GLU A 226 -26.52 -23.80 13.59
N GLU A 227 -25.70 -22.99 12.93
CA GLU A 227 -24.56 -22.29 13.56
C GLU A 227 -24.34 -20.88 13.01
N VAL A 228 -24.15 -19.91 13.91
CA VAL A 228 -23.70 -18.57 13.54
C VAL A 228 -22.23 -18.64 13.14
N SER A 229 -21.98 -18.58 11.83
CA SER A 229 -20.64 -18.65 11.25
C SER A 229 -20.42 -17.53 10.25
N TRP A 230 -19.17 -17.20 9.97
CA TRP A 230 -18.80 -16.22 8.96
C TRP A 230 -17.68 -16.77 8.08
N CYS A 231 -17.65 -16.29 6.84
CA CYS A 231 -16.54 -16.52 5.94
C CYS A 231 -15.39 -15.59 6.37
N PRO A 232 -14.22 -16.13 6.75
CA PRO A 232 -13.08 -15.29 7.10
C PRO A 232 -12.61 -14.51 5.87
N ALA A 233 -12.11 -13.29 6.10
CA ALA A 233 -11.63 -12.47 5.00
C ALA A 233 -10.44 -13.15 4.27
N PRO A 234 -10.41 -13.15 2.93
CA PRO A 234 -9.21 -13.49 2.18
C PRO A 234 -8.12 -12.42 2.41
N TYR A 235 -6.89 -12.73 2.02
CA TYR A 235 -5.85 -11.71 1.98
C TYR A 235 -6.15 -10.74 0.82
N LEU A 236 -6.11 -9.44 1.11
CA LEU A 236 -6.30 -8.39 0.11
C LEU A 236 -4.95 -7.74 -0.19
N SER A 237 -4.45 -7.97 -1.40
CA SER A 237 -3.17 -7.43 -1.87
C SER A 237 -3.43 -6.15 -2.68
N PRO A 238 -3.00 -4.96 -2.23
CA PRO A 238 -3.21 -3.72 -2.97
C PRO A 238 -2.42 -3.74 -4.29
N GLU A 239 -3.04 -3.25 -5.37
CA GLU A 239 -2.30 -2.97 -6.60
C GLU A 239 -1.37 -1.78 -6.40
N LEU A 240 -0.19 -1.81 -7.01
CA LEU A 240 0.71 -0.67 -7.01
C LEU A 240 -0.01 0.53 -7.64
N ALA A 241 -0.06 1.64 -6.91
CA ALA A 241 -0.58 2.88 -7.46
C ALA A 241 0.42 3.45 -8.48
N LEU A 242 -0.12 3.95 -9.60
CA LEU A 242 0.61 4.87 -10.48
C LEU A 242 0.81 6.19 -9.71
N ARG A 243 2.06 6.55 -9.44
CA ARG A 243 2.40 7.85 -8.85
C ARG A 243 2.40 8.92 -9.93
N GLU A 244 2.24 10.17 -9.52
CA GLU A 244 2.34 11.31 -10.43
C GLU A 244 3.75 11.35 -11.05
N GLY A 245 3.83 11.22 -12.38
CA GLY A 245 5.09 11.11 -13.13
C GLY A 245 5.53 9.68 -13.46
N ASP A 246 4.84 8.64 -12.98
CA ASP A 246 5.10 7.27 -13.41
C ASP A 246 4.63 7.09 -14.87
N ASP A 247 5.49 6.51 -15.71
CA ASP A 247 5.14 6.14 -17.09
C ASP A 247 4.10 5.01 -17.07
N PRO A 248 2.88 5.24 -17.62
CA PRO A 248 1.83 4.24 -17.65
C PRO A 248 2.22 2.94 -18.38
N GLU A 249 3.03 3.04 -19.44
CA GLU A 249 3.47 1.88 -20.21
C GLU A 249 4.49 1.05 -19.42
N PHE A 250 5.42 1.73 -18.72
CA PHE A 250 6.38 1.04 -17.85
C PHE A 250 5.69 0.39 -16.65
N HIS A 251 4.72 1.05 -16.04
CA HIS A 251 3.94 0.49 -14.95
C HIS A 251 3.18 -0.79 -15.38
N GLU A 252 2.60 -0.80 -16.58
CA GLU A 252 1.94 -1.99 -17.13
C GLU A 252 2.93 -3.16 -17.32
N VAL A 253 4.15 -2.87 -17.78
CA VAL A 253 5.23 -3.87 -17.88
C VAL A 253 5.66 -4.36 -16.48
N LEU A 254 5.81 -3.46 -15.51
CA LEU A 254 6.17 -3.79 -14.14
C LEU A 254 5.13 -4.71 -13.49
N LEU A 255 3.83 -4.40 -13.64
CA LEU A 255 2.74 -5.25 -13.15
C LEU A 255 2.79 -6.64 -13.80
N LYS A 256 3.01 -6.74 -15.12
CA LYS A 256 3.16 -8.03 -15.82
C LYS A 256 4.35 -8.87 -15.33
N ILE A 257 5.41 -8.22 -14.85
CA ILE A 257 6.58 -8.91 -14.27
C ILE A 257 6.26 -9.40 -12.86
N LEU A 258 5.55 -8.59 -12.06
CA LEU A 258 5.19 -8.93 -10.67
C LEU A 258 4.01 -9.93 -10.55
N GLU A 259 3.25 -10.13 -11.63
CA GLU A 259 2.17 -11.12 -11.72
C GLU A 259 2.65 -12.54 -12.08
N LYS A 260 3.96 -12.76 -12.29
CA LYS A 260 4.59 -14.08 -12.51
C LYS A 260 5.23 -14.62 -11.24
#